data_AF-A0A0D3AU31-F1
#
_entry.id   AF-A0A0D3AU31-F1
#
_cell.length_a   1.000
_cell.length_b   1.000
_cell.length_c   1.000
_cell.angle_alpha   90.00
_cell.angle_beta   90.00
_cell.angle_gamma   90.00
#
_symmetry.space_group_name_H-M   'P 1'
#
loop_
_entity.id
_entity.type
_entity.pdbx_description
1 polymer ?
#
loop_
_entity_poly.entity_id
_entity_poly.type
_entity_poly.pdbx_seq_one_letter_code
_entity_poly.pdbx_strand_id
1 'polypeptide(L)'
;MYNEVLECAAENLRFLGKTMPKPGFIFKPIDESHVQASVICSKKLGIHLRFRSGGHDYEGLSYVSEMKKPFILMDLSKLRKIDVNIEKNRAWVQAGATIGELYYRIAEKSQVHGFPAGLCSSIGIGGQITGGAYGTMMRKHGLGGDNMLDAKMIDAIIHFQELEITSKYF
;
A
#
# COMPACT_ATOMS: atom_id res chain seq x y z
N MET A 1 21.33 9.03 -4.01
CA MET A 1 20.45 8.65 -2.89
C MET A 1 19.01 9.14 -3.03
N TYR A 2 18.70 10.45 -3.00
CA TYR A 2 17.30 10.92 -3.03
C TYR A 2 16.54 10.50 -4.33
N ASN A 3 17.12 10.76 -5.51
CA ASN A 3 16.49 10.41 -6.78
C ASN A 3 16.27 8.90 -6.91
N GLU A 4 17.28 8.07 -6.60
CA GLU A 4 17.11 6.59 -6.57
C GLU A 4 15.92 6.16 -5.69
N VAL A 5 15.76 6.76 -4.51
CA VAL A 5 14.64 6.43 -3.61
C VAL A 5 13.28 6.91 -4.16
N LEU A 6 13.25 8.04 -4.86
CA LEU A 6 12.05 8.51 -5.56
C LEU A 6 11.70 7.59 -6.75
N GLU A 7 12.68 7.15 -7.51
CA GLU A 7 12.52 6.44 -8.78
C GLU A 7 12.28 4.94 -8.59
N CYS A 8 12.86 4.31 -7.54
CA CYS A 8 12.82 2.87 -7.24
C CYS A 8 11.42 2.22 -7.22
N ALA A 9 10.36 3.00 -6.99
CA ALA A 9 8.97 2.54 -7.00
C ALA A 9 8.04 3.54 -7.70
N ALA A 10 8.53 4.21 -8.74
CA ALA A 10 7.75 5.14 -9.56
C ALA A 10 7.56 4.56 -10.96
N GLU A 11 6.57 3.66 -11.08
CA GLU A 11 6.36 2.80 -12.26
C GLU A 11 6.02 3.60 -13.52
N ASN A 12 5.24 4.68 -13.42
CA ASN A 12 4.94 5.53 -14.57
C ASN A 12 5.99 6.65 -14.71
N LEU A 13 6.98 6.41 -15.58
CA LEU A 13 8.10 7.32 -15.86
C LEU A 13 7.67 8.72 -16.35
N ARG A 14 6.45 8.87 -16.92
CA ARG A 14 5.87 10.18 -17.29
C ARG A 14 5.95 11.19 -16.14
N PHE A 15 5.79 10.71 -14.91
CA PHE A 15 5.76 11.53 -13.69
C PHE A 15 7.14 11.79 -13.07
N LEU A 16 8.21 11.22 -13.64
CA LEU A 16 9.58 11.45 -13.18
C LEU A 16 10.28 12.62 -13.89
N GLY A 17 9.68 13.19 -14.93
CA GLY A 17 10.22 14.34 -15.67
C GLY A 17 10.66 15.52 -14.77
N LYS A 18 11.65 16.29 -15.24
CA LYS A 18 12.26 17.41 -14.49
C LYS A 18 11.27 18.51 -14.10
N THR A 19 10.20 18.68 -14.88
CA THR A 19 9.12 19.64 -14.67
C THR A 19 8.09 19.19 -13.62
N MET A 20 8.07 17.91 -13.24
CA MET A 20 7.07 17.37 -12.33
C MET A 20 7.38 17.75 -10.88
N PRO A 21 6.39 18.20 -10.08
CA PRO A 21 6.58 18.50 -8.66
C PRO A 21 7.20 17.32 -7.89
N LYS A 22 8.26 17.62 -7.13
CA LYS A 22 8.99 16.63 -6.32
C LYS A 22 8.67 16.82 -4.83
N PRO A 23 8.63 15.74 -4.02
CA PRO A 23 8.43 15.87 -2.58
C PRO A 23 9.64 16.55 -1.92
N GLY A 24 9.41 17.37 -0.89
CA GLY A 24 10.48 18.05 -0.15
C GLY A 24 11.45 17.07 0.54
N PHE A 25 10.93 15.94 1.01
CA PHE A 25 11.70 14.75 1.38
C PHE A 25 10.84 13.49 1.31
N ILE A 26 11.49 12.33 1.44
CA ILE A 26 10.85 11.01 1.46
C ILE A 26 11.09 10.39 2.83
N PHE A 27 10.02 9.98 3.51
CA PHE A 27 10.09 9.29 4.79
C PHE A 27 9.64 7.84 4.64
N LYS A 28 10.42 6.91 5.19
CA LYS A 28 10.15 5.46 5.19
C LYS A 28 9.86 4.98 6.62
N PRO A 29 8.59 5.00 7.08
CA PRO A 29 8.23 4.51 8.40
C PRO A 29 8.54 3.02 8.53
N ILE A 30 9.22 2.63 9.61
CA ILE A 30 9.54 1.23 9.94
C ILE A 30 8.57 0.60 10.95
N ASP A 31 7.68 1.42 11.52
CA ASP A 31 6.65 1.02 12.47
C ASP A 31 5.34 1.79 12.20
N GLU A 32 4.20 1.24 12.65
CA GLU A 32 2.87 1.87 12.50
C GLU A 32 2.80 3.25 13.20
N SER A 33 3.43 3.38 14.38
CA SER A 33 3.48 4.65 15.13
C SER A 33 4.23 5.77 14.39
N HIS A 34 5.18 5.42 13.51
CA HIS A 34 5.88 6.41 12.69
C HIS A 34 4.96 7.01 11.63
N VAL A 35 3.98 6.26 11.12
CA VAL A 35 2.94 6.77 10.21
C VAL A 35 2.04 7.75 10.96
N GLN A 36 1.56 7.36 12.15
CA GLN A 36 0.73 8.18 13.03
C GLN A 36 1.42 9.51 13.38
N ALA A 37 2.68 9.46 13.84
CA ALA A 37 3.47 10.65 14.13
C ALA A 37 3.66 11.55 12.89
N SER A 38 3.84 10.97 11.71
CA SER A 38 3.97 11.74 10.46
C SER A 38 2.69 12.46 10.05
N VAL A 39 1.52 11.84 10.25
CA VAL A 39 0.21 12.49 10.05
C VAL A 39 0.03 13.66 11.01
N ILE A 40 0.33 13.47 12.30
CA ILE A 40 0.24 14.51 13.33
C ILE A 40 1.16 15.70 13.01
N CYS A 41 2.44 15.43 12.71
CA CYS A 41 3.42 16.45 12.37
C CYS A 41 3.03 17.21 11.09
N SER A 42 2.58 16.51 10.05
CA SER A 42 2.18 17.14 8.78
C SER A 42 0.95 18.03 8.95
N LYS A 43 -0.04 17.58 9.75
CA LYS A 43 -1.21 18.38 10.13
C LYS A 43 -0.80 19.64 10.91
N LYS A 44 0.09 19.52 11.89
CA LYS A 44 0.60 20.65 12.71
C LYS A 44 1.41 21.65 11.87
N LEU A 45 2.16 21.19 10.88
CA LEU A 45 3.01 22.01 10.01
C LEU A 45 2.31 22.48 8.73
N GLY A 46 1.07 22.05 8.47
CA GLY A 46 0.32 22.37 7.26
C GLY A 46 0.88 21.78 5.95
N ILE A 47 1.74 20.75 6.06
CA ILE A 47 2.43 20.10 4.94
C ILE A 47 1.53 19.01 4.34
N HIS A 48 1.50 18.90 3.01
CA HIS A 48 0.72 17.86 2.33
C HIS A 48 1.42 16.49 2.41
N LEU A 49 0.64 15.41 2.51
CA LEU A 49 1.14 14.05 2.45
C LEU A 49 0.71 13.36 1.16
N ARG A 50 1.66 12.68 0.51
CA ARG A 50 1.38 11.64 -0.49
C ARG A 50 1.86 10.31 0.07
N PHE A 51 1.02 9.27 -0.03
CA PHE A 51 1.35 7.93 0.43
C PHE A 51 1.65 7.04 -0.77
N ARG A 52 2.76 6.29 -0.69
CA ARG A 52 3.16 5.32 -1.70
C ARG A 52 3.38 3.95 -1.07
N SER A 53 2.61 2.99 -1.55
CA SER A 53 2.86 1.55 -1.37
C SER A 53 3.80 1.08 -2.51
N GLY A 54 3.30 0.36 -3.50
CA GLY A 54 4.07 -0.08 -4.68
C GLY A 54 4.19 0.93 -5.82
N GLY A 55 3.50 2.08 -5.75
CA GLY A 55 3.69 3.18 -6.71
C GLY A 55 3.19 2.96 -8.14
N HIS A 56 2.34 1.96 -8.36
CA HIS A 56 1.61 1.68 -9.61
C HIS A 56 0.50 2.69 -9.95
N ASP A 57 0.56 3.92 -9.43
CA ASP A 57 -0.46 4.93 -9.71
C ASP A 57 -0.32 5.43 -11.16
N TYR A 58 -1.35 5.22 -11.98
CA TYR A 58 -1.31 5.53 -13.42
C TYR A 58 -1.15 7.03 -13.70
N GLU A 59 -1.59 7.89 -12.78
CA GLU A 59 -1.43 9.35 -12.84
C GLU A 59 -0.40 9.87 -11.81
N GLY A 60 0.49 9.00 -11.32
CA GLY A 60 1.59 9.36 -10.41
C GLY A 60 1.14 9.94 -9.07
N LEU A 61 -0.14 9.84 -8.70
CA LEU A 61 -0.75 10.54 -7.56
C LEU A 61 -0.18 10.11 -6.20
N SER A 62 0.54 8.98 -6.15
CA SER A 62 1.24 8.52 -4.95
C SER A 62 2.62 9.17 -4.74
N TYR A 63 3.20 9.83 -5.74
CA TYR A 63 4.55 10.44 -5.66
C TYR A 63 4.69 11.83 -6.31
N VAL A 64 3.65 12.34 -6.98
CA VAL A 64 3.55 13.73 -7.49
C VAL A 64 2.36 14.45 -6.84
N SER A 65 2.45 15.77 -6.71
CA SER A 65 1.33 16.61 -6.26
C SER A 65 1.32 17.95 -6.99
N GLU A 66 0.22 18.25 -7.69
CA GLU A 66 0.00 19.52 -8.39
C GLU A 66 -0.48 20.67 -7.47
N MET A 67 -0.75 20.37 -6.20
CA MET A 67 -1.14 21.40 -5.24
C MET A 67 0.01 22.40 -5.01
N LYS A 68 -0.32 23.69 -4.88
CA LYS A 68 0.65 24.77 -4.61
C LYS A 68 1.34 24.70 -3.23
N LYS A 69 1.04 23.69 -2.41
CA LYS A 69 1.69 23.46 -1.10
C LYS A 69 2.83 22.44 -1.25
N PRO A 70 3.95 22.59 -0.51
CA PRO A 70 4.97 21.55 -0.44
C PRO A 70 4.36 20.25 0.10
N PHE A 71 4.87 19.11 -0.38
CA PHE A 71 4.44 17.79 0.05
C PHE A 71 5.61 16.90 0.46
N ILE A 72 5.33 15.94 1.33
CA ILE A 72 6.24 14.87 1.75
C ILE A 72 5.72 13.55 1.16
N LEU A 73 6.64 12.69 0.76
CA LEU A 73 6.32 11.33 0.33
C LEU A 73 6.49 10.35 1.49
N MET A 74 5.38 9.77 1.93
CA MET A 74 5.30 8.66 2.87
C MET A 74 5.42 7.35 2.10
N ASP A 75 6.64 6.81 2.04
CA ASP A 75 6.96 5.59 1.31
C ASP A 75 6.90 4.38 2.25
N LEU A 76 5.82 3.61 2.13
CA LEU A 76 5.47 2.52 3.05
C LEU A 76 6.30 1.24 2.82
N SER A 77 7.29 1.23 1.92
CA SER A 77 8.09 0.04 1.53
C SER A 77 8.93 -0.61 2.65
N LYS A 78 8.81 -0.18 3.91
CA LYS A 78 9.35 -0.88 5.09
C LYS A 78 8.28 -1.58 5.93
N LEU A 79 7.01 -1.21 5.78
CA LEU A 79 5.86 -1.90 6.38
C LEU A 79 5.41 -3.05 5.46
N ARG A 80 6.19 -4.14 5.45
CA ARG A 80 6.01 -5.30 4.54
C ARG A 80 5.80 -6.63 5.28
N LYS A 81 5.45 -6.63 6.57
CA LYS A 81 5.14 -7.88 7.28
C LYS A 81 3.90 -8.53 6.67
N ILE A 82 3.98 -9.83 6.43
CA ILE A 82 2.87 -10.70 6.02
C ILE A 82 2.83 -11.88 6.99
N ASP A 83 1.69 -12.07 7.66
CA ASP A 83 1.49 -13.10 8.67
C ASP A 83 0.28 -13.95 8.26
N VAL A 84 0.53 -15.21 7.88
CA VAL A 84 -0.47 -16.10 7.27
C VAL A 84 -0.85 -17.19 8.27
N ASN A 85 -2.13 -17.21 8.66
CA ASN A 85 -2.71 -18.23 9.53
C ASN A 85 -3.67 -19.13 8.72
N ILE A 86 -3.20 -20.34 8.44
CA ILE A 86 -3.91 -21.34 7.64
C ILE A 86 -5.13 -21.90 8.40
N GLU A 87 -4.97 -22.21 9.69
CA GLU A 87 -6.04 -22.77 10.53
C GLU A 87 -7.28 -21.87 10.61
N LYS A 88 -7.07 -20.55 10.60
CA LYS A 88 -8.14 -19.54 10.65
C LYS A 88 -8.60 -19.06 9.26
N ASN A 89 -7.94 -19.47 8.17
CA ASN A 89 -8.09 -18.92 6.82
C ASN A 89 -7.88 -17.38 6.75
N ARG A 90 -6.76 -16.87 7.28
CA ARG A 90 -6.52 -15.41 7.39
C ARG A 90 -5.10 -15.00 7.06
N ALA A 91 -4.91 -13.76 6.61
CA ALA A 91 -3.59 -13.16 6.49
C ALA A 91 -3.61 -11.69 6.92
N TRP A 92 -2.69 -11.32 7.82
CA TRP A 92 -2.41 -9.93 8.14
C TRP A 92 -1.29 -9.42 7.23
N VAL A 93 -1.59 -8.37 6.45
CA VAL A 93 -0.72 -7.89 5.37
C VAL A 93 -0.50 -6.39 5.54
N GLN A 94 0.74 -5.98 5.81
CA GLN A 94 1.05 -4.54 5.92
C GLN A 94 1.00 -3.85 4.56
N ALA A 95 0.53 -2.60 4.55
CA ALA A 95 0.19 -1.84 3.35
C ALA A 95 1.34 -1.62 2.36
N GLY A 96 2.61 -1.75 2.78
CA GLY A 96 3.79 -1.61 1.92
C GLY A 96 4.20 -2.88 1.19
N ALA A 97 3.64 -4.05 1.53
CA ALA A 97 3.89 -5.31 0.83
C ALA A 97 3.31 -5.28 -0.59
N THR A 98 3.81 -6.13 -1.48
CA THR A 98 3.23 -6.32 -2.82
C THR A 98 2.37 -7.58 -2.90
N ILE A 99 1.52 -7.62 -3.93
CA ILE A 99 0.65 -8.75 -4.23
C ILE A 99 1.44 -10.03 -4.49
N GLY A 100 2.59 -9.93 -5.16
CA GLY A 100 3.50 -11.06 -5.36
C GLY A 100 4.05 -11.64 -4.05
N GLU A 101 4.39 -10.78 -3.07
CA GLU A 101 4.83 -11.24 -1.74
C GLU A 101 3.69 -11.94 -0.99
N LEU A 102 2.46 -11.42 -1.08
CA LEU A 102 1.28 -12.05 -0.48
C LEU A 102 1.04 -13.45 -1.07
N TYR A 103 1.01 -13.57 -2.40
CA TYR A 103 0.84 -14.86 -3.07
C TYR A 103 1.94 -15.85 -2.68
N TYR A 104 3.20 -15.40 -2.65
CA TYR A 104 4.33 -16.23 -2.25
C TYR A 104 4.18 -16.74 -0.80
N ARG A 105 3.81 -15.88 0.15
CA ARG A 105 3.66 -16.25 1.57
C ARG A 105 2.45 -17.16 1.83
N ILE A 106 1.40 -17.07 1.03
CA ILE A 106 0.29 -18.04 1.08
C ILE A 106 0.76 -19.40 0.56
N ALA A 107 1.40 -19.43 -0.62
CA ALA A 107 1.88 -20.68 -1.25
C ALA A 107 2.96 -21.41 -0.42
N GLU A 108 3.82 -20.68 0.29
CA GLU A 108 4.81 -21.20 1.24
C GLU A 108 4.16 -21.95 2.42
N LYS A 109 2.91 -21.62 2.75
CA LYS A 109 2.16 -22.21 3.87
C LYS A 109 1.13 -23.26 3.44
N SER A 110 0.59 -23.18 2.23
CA SER A 110 -0.37 -24.16 1.69
C SER A 110 -0.38 -24.16 0.16
N GLN A 111 -0.38 -25.34 -0.44
CA GLN A 111 -0.47 -25.55 -1.89
C GLN A 111 -1.91 -25.51 -2.43
N VAL A 112 -2.91 -25.37 -1.56
CA VAL A 112 -4.34 -25.39 -1.93
C VAL A 112 -5.05 -24.10 -1.52
N HIS A 113 -4.31 -23.00 -1.34
CA HIS A 113 -4.82 -21.71 -0.88
C HIS A 113 -4.33 -20.58 -1.78
N GLY A 114 -5.13 -19.52 -1.91
CA GLY A 114 -4.80 -18.33 -2.70
C GLY A 114 -5.60 -17.11 -2.25
N PHE A 115 -5.40 -15.98 -2.92
CA PHE A 115 -6.13 -14.73 -2.64
C PHE A 115 -6.53 -14.04 -3.97
N PRO A 116 -7.79 -13.61 -4.15
CA PRO A 116 -8.29 -13.13 -5.45
C PRO A 116 -7.98 -11.65 -5.69
N ALA A 117 -6.74 -11.32 -6.05
CA ALA A 117 -6.32 -9.93 -6.30
C ALA A 117 -5.60 -9.76 -7.65
N GLY A 118 -4.89 -8.65 -7.84
CA GLY A 118 -4.34 -8.25 -9.14
C GLY A 118 -3.33 -9.21 -9.76
N LEU A 119 -3.15 -9.04 -11.08
CA LEU A 119 -2.29 -9.88 -11.91
C LEU A 119 -0.80 -9.51 -11.80
N CYS A 120 -0.48 -8.22 -11.62
CA CYS A 120 0.90 -7.75 -11.60
C CYS A 120 1.49 -7.84 -10.17
N SER A 121 2.61 -8.55 -10.04
CA SER A 121 3.21 -8.94 -8.75
C SER A 121 3.84 -7.79 -7.95
N SER A 122 4.26 -6.70 -8.62
CA SER A 122 4.85 -5.52 -7.98
C SER A 122 3.84 -4.51 -7.43
N ILE A 123 2.54 -4.66 -7.75
CA ILE A 123 1.52 -3.74 -7.22
C ILE A 123 1.44 -3.89 -5.70
N GLY A 124 1.49 -2.74 -5.01
CA GLY A 124 1.45 -2.68 -3.56
C GLY A 124 0.04 -2.76 -2.97
N ILE A 125 -0.09 -3.52 -1.89
CA ILE A 125 -1.33 -3.86 -1.18
C ILE A 125 -2.15 -2.61 -0.85
N GLY A 126 -1.52 -1.61 -0.21
CA GLY A 126 -2.21 -0.42 0.31
C GLY A 126 -2.91 0.46 -0.74
N GLY A 127 -2.50 0.38 -2.01
CA GLY A 127 -3.17 1.07 -3.12
C GLY A 127 -4.12 0.17 -3.91
N GLN A 128 -3.80 -1.12 -4.08
CA GLN A 128 -4.63 -2.01 -4.89
C GLN A 128 -5.94 -2.37 -4.20
N ILE A 129 -5.85 -2.74 -2.91
CA ILE A 129 -6.98 -3.24 -2.13
C ILE A 129 -8.02 -2.13 -1.90
N THR A 130 -7.57 -0.91 -1.64
CA THR A 130 -8.43 0.29 -1.50
C THR A 130 -9.12 0.69 -2.82
N GLY A 131 -8.59 0.26 -3.97
CA GLY A 131 -9.21 0.38 -5.29
C GLY A 131 -10.01 -0.87 -5.72
N GLY A 132 -10.25 -1.83 -4.83
CA GLY A 132 -10.99 -3.06 -5.07
C GLY A 132 -10.13 -4.28 -5.43
N ALA A 133 -9.02 -4.12 -6.17
CA ALA A 133 -8.15 -5.23 -6.59
C ALA A 133 -8.83 -6.34 -7.41
N TYR A 134 -9.18 -6.05 -8.67
CA TYR A 134 -9.69 -7.06 -9.61
C TYR A 134 -8.60 -8.05 -10.05
N GLY A 135 -8.99 -9.29 -10.38
CA GLY A 135 -8.04 -10.40 -10.63
C GLY A 135 -8.60 -11.52 -11.51
N THR A 136 -7.75 -12.46 -11.92
CA THR A 136 -8.16 -13.64 -12.72
C THR A 136 -9.19 -14.52 -12.00
N MET A 137 -9.14 -14.57 -10.67
CA MET A 137 -10.08 -15.34 -9.85
C MET A 137 -11.41 -14.61 -9.56
N MET A 138 -11.58 -13.36 -10.01
CA MET A 138 -12.73 -12.54 -9.62
C MET A 138 -14.09 -13.12 -10.04
N ARG A 139 -14.13 -13.88 -11.14
CA ARG A 139 -15.36 -14.54 -11.62
C ARG A 139 -15.91 -15.61 -10.66
N LYS A 140 -15.09 -16.11 -9.73
CA LYS A 140 -15.47 -17.11 -8.73
C LYS A 140 -15.46 -16.55 -7.29
N HIS A 141 -14.55 -15.63 -6.99
CA HIS A 141 -14.30 -15.18 -5.61
C HIS A 141 -14.54 -13.68 -5.37
N GLY A 142 -14.94 -12.88 -6.37
CA GLY A 142 -15.07 -11.43 -6.24
C GLY A 142 -13.73 -10.70 -6.27
N LEU A 143 -13.72 -9.42 -5.93
CA LEU A 143 -12.53 -8.57 -5.88
C LEU A 143 -11.72 -8.83 -4.60
N GLY A 144 -10.45 -8.44 -4.57
CA GLY A 144 -9.61 -8.55 -3.37
C GLY A 144 -10.15 -7.72 -2.19
N GLY A 145 -10.80 -6.58 -2.49
CA GLY A 145 -11.51 -5.75 -1.52
C GLY A 145 -12.76 -6.41 -0.94
N ASP A 146 -13.49 -7.22 -1.74
CA ASP A 146 -14.63 -8.03 -1.25
C ASP A 146 -14.18 -9.15 -0.29
N ASN A 147 -12.87 -9.42 -0.27
CA ASN A 147 -12.18 -10.41 0.55
C ASN A 147 -11.27 -9.77 1.60
N MET A 148 -11.57 -8.54 2.00
CA MET A 148 -11.24 -8.07 3.35
C MET A 148 -12.38 -8.49 4.25
N LEU A 149 -12.10 -8.94 5.48
CA LEU A 149 -13.15 -8.75 6.49
C LEU A 149 -13.21 -7.25 6.82
N ASP A 150 -12.04 -6.60 6.76
CA ASP A 150 -11.61 -5.67 7.77
C ASP A 150 -10.17 -5.15 7.26
N ALA A 151 -9.78 -3.85 7.39
CA ALA A 151 -8.56 -3.13 6.89
C ALA A 151 -7.76 -2.08 7.81
N LYS A 152 -6.86 -2.38 8.79
CA LYS A 152 -6.19 -1.45 9.79
C LYS A 152 -5.92 0.00 9.30
N MET A 153 -6.54 1.03 9.92
CA MET A 153 -6.46 2.44 9.46
C MET A 153 -5.95 3.46 10.50
N ILE A 154 -5.37 4.55 9.99
CA ILE A 154 -4.99 5.77 10.72
C ILE A 154 -5.74 6.95 10.09
N ASP A 155 -6.65 7.58 10.83
CA ASP A 155 -7.42 8.73 10.35
C ASP A 155 -6.66 10.07 10.54
N ALA A 156 -7.31 11.19 10.20
CA ALA A 156 -6.76 12.53 10.38
C ALA A 156 -6.91 13.09 11.82
N ILE A 157 -7.49 12.33 12.75
CA ILE A 157 -7.88 12.75 14.12
C ILE A 157 -7.26 11.83 15.20
N ILE A 158 -6.49 10.82 14.79
CA ILE A 158 -5.68 9.88 15.58
C ILE A 158 -6.49 8.72 16.21
N HIS A 159 -7.48 8.16 15.48
CA HIS A 159 -8.11 6.88 15.85
C HIS A 159 -7.54 5.71 15.04
N PHE A 160 -7.29 4.59 15.73
CA PHE A 160 -7.18 3.28 15.10
C PHE A 160 -8.57 2.75 14.80
N GLN A 161 -8.79 2.33 13.55
CA GLN A 161 -9.80 1.31 13.26
C GLN A 161 -9.03 0.02 13.01
N GLU A 162 -9.12 -0.92 13.94
CA GLU A 162 -8.55 -2.27 13.79
C GLU A 162 -9.36 -3.02 12.80
N LEU A 163 -8.71 -3.56 11.78
CA LEU A 163 -9.46 -4.30 10.80
C LEU A 163 -8.55 -5.32 9.99
N GLU A 164 -8.93 -6.60 9.83
CA GLU A 164 -8.28 -7.86 9.32
C GLU A 164 -8.64 -8.42 7.88
N ILE A 165 -7.68 -8.94 7.07
CA ILE A 165 -7.97 -9.49 5.71
C ILE A 165 -8.22 -11.03 5.69
N THR A 166 -9.30 -11.50 5.03
CA THR A 166 -9.52 -12.94 4.73
C THR A 166 -10.24 -13.21 3.41
N SER A 167 -9.74 -14.15 2.62
CA SER A 167 -10.55 -14.77 1.56
C SER A 167 -11.72 -15.53 2.18
N LYS A 168 -12.96 -15.18 1.83
CA LYS A 168 -14.14 -15.87 2.38
C LYS A 168 -14.20 -17.35 1.93
N TYR A 169 -13.44 -17.69 0.89
CA TYR A 169 -13.21 -19.04 0.39
C TYR A 169 -11.76 -19.17 -0.09
N PHE A 170 -11.07 -20.23 0.35
CA PHE A 170 -9.99 -20.81 -0.44
C PHE A 170 -10.55 -21.37 -1.77
#